data_AF-A0AAV1YRP2-F1
#
_entry.id   AF-A0AAV1YRP2-F1
#
_cell.length_a   1.000
_cell.length_b   1.000
_cell.length_c   1.000
_cell.angle_alpha   90.00
_cell.angle_beta   90.00
_cell.angle_gamma   90.00
#
_symmetry.space_group_name_H-M   'P 1'
#
loop_
_entity.id
_entity.type
_entity.pdbx_description
1 polymer ?
#
loop_
_entity_poly.entity_id
_entity_poly.type
_entity_poly.pdbx_seq_one_letter_code
_entity_poly.pdbx_strand_id
1 'polypeptide(L)'
;MSVKEKQQKVCSLFTHLTSISKTVVPVAERDPRLHGIGKLPQGELFSCFHEKVLAEATKLYETLYAAKDFDDFMNLAKQARSFANEGLFVYAASVAILHREDCRGVTVPPIQEIFPDRFIPSETISLALKEVTNHPDKDIVVEIESTGNILDPEYKMSYFREDVGTNAHHWHWHIVYPATWRPEVMGKVKDRKGELFYYMHQQMCARYDCERLSNGMRRMIPFHNFAEELEGYSAHLTSLVSGLQYASRPEGFRLIDLKDVDVQDMTRWRERIIEAIDLGYVEDENHQQIKLTEENGIDILGSLLEASYESKNKLFYGSLHNWGHVMMAKITDPDGRFNENPGVMSDTSTSLRDPIFYRYHRFIDNIFQEYKATLPVYDKKDVSIQINYKFTYIEL
;
A
#
# COMPACT_ATOMS: atom_id res chain seq x y z
N MET A 1 -29.68 6.40 15.09
CA MET A 1 -29.41 5.42 14.03
C MET A 1 -28.63 4.26 14.64
N SER A 2 -29.12 3.03 14.49
CA SER A 2 -28.46 1.83 15.00
C SER A 2 -27.19 1.52 14.18
N VAL A 3 -26.27 0.73 14.75
CA VAL A 3 -25.07 0.27 14.03
C VAL A 3 -25.44 -0.49 12.75
N LYS A 4 -26.52 -1.30 12.80
CA LYS A 4 -27.02 -2.04 11.64
C LYS A 4 -27.47 -1.12 10.50
N GLU A 5 -28.22 -0.05 10.82
CA GLU A 5 -28.65 0.94 9.82
C GLU A 5 -27.46 1.69 9.22
N LYS A 6 -26.48 2.08 10.07
CA LYS A 6 -25.24 2.71 9.60
C LYS A 6 -24.45 1.77 8.69
N GLN A 7 -24.33 0.49 9.04
CA GLN A 7 -23.67 -0.53 8.23
C GLN A 7 -24.30 -0.65 6.84
N GLN A 8 -25.64 -0.72 6.76
CA GLN A 8 -26.34 -0.78 5.47
C GLN A 8 -26.08 0.47 4.61
N LYS A 9 -26.13 1.66 5.22
CA LYS A 9 -25.80 2.92 4.53
C LYS A 9 -24.35 2.91 4.04
N VAL A 10 -23.38 2.50 4.86
CA VAL A 10 -21.97 2.42 4.48
C VAL A 10 -21.75 1.43 3.35
N CYS A 11 -22.33 0.22 3.40
CA CYS A 11 -22.21 -0.76 2.31
C CYS A 11 -22.67 -0.18 0.96
N SER A 12 -23.72 0.65 0.95
CA SER A 12 -24.21 1.28 -0.28
C SER A 12 -23.23 2.27 -0.94
N LEU A 13 -22.20 2.74 -0.22
CA LEU A 13 -21.13 3.56 -0.80
C LEU A 13 -20.17 2.75 -1.65
N PHE A 14 -20.05 1.45 -1.39
CA PHE A 14 -19.05 0.58 -2.00
C PHE A 14 -19.62 -0.36 -3.07
N THR A 15 -20.93 -0.33 -3.31
CA THR A 15 -21.55 -1.14 -4.37
C THR A 15 -21.28 -0.55 -5.75
N HIS A 16 -21.14 -1.39 -6.77
CA HIS A 16 -21.05 -0.98 -8.19
C HIS A 16 -20.02 0.12 -8.49
N LEU A 17 -18.92 0.20 -7.75
CA LEU A 17 -17.87 1.20 -7.97
C LEU A 17 -17.20 1.03 -9.33
N THR A 18 -17.11 -0.20 -9.83
CA THR A 18 -16.56 -0.51 -11.17
C THR A 18 -17.51 -0.18 -12.32
N SER A 19 -18.77 0.13 -12.03
CA SER A 19 -19.82 0.40 -13.04
C SER A 19 -20.26 1.87 -13.06
N ILE A 20 -19.59 2.76 -12.32
CA ILE A 20 -19.95 4.17 -12.28
C ILE A 20 -19.65 4.79 -13.64
N SER A 21 -20.69 5.33 -14.28
CA SER A 21 -20.53 6.11 -15.50
C SER A 21 -19.66 7.34 -15.19
N LYS A 22 -18.68 7.63 -16.05
CA LYS A 22 -17.84 8.84 -15.95
C LYS A 22 -18.77 10.06 -15.88
N THR A 23 -18.94 10.60 -14.68
CA THR A 23 -19.92 11.67 -14.44
C THR A 23 -19.15 12.94 -14.18
N VAL A 24 -19.29 13.90 -15.08
CA VAL A 24 -18.73 15.24 -14.89
C VAL A 24 -19.73 16.04 -14.09
N VAL A 25 -19.55 16.07 -12.76
CA VAL A 25 -20.28 17.01 -11.90
C VAL A 25 -19.57 18.35 -11.95
N PRO A 26 -20.19 19.45 -12.45
CA PRO A 26 -19.56 20.77 -12.46
C PRO A 26 -19.15 21.22 -11.06
N VAL A 27 -18.01 21.90 -10.93
CA VAL A 27 -17.50 22.34 -9.61
C VAL A 27 -18.51 23.22 -8.87
N ALA A 28 -19.27 24.04 -9.60
CA ALA A 28 -20.33 24.89 -9.03
C ALA A 28 -21.47 24.10 -8.37
N GLU A 29 -21.68 22.84 -8.75
CA GLU A 29 -22.71 21.95 -8.20
C GLU A 29 -22.18 21.05 -7.08
N ARG A 30 -20.86 21.07 -6.84
CA ARG A 30 -20.21 20.32 -5.75
C ARG A 30 -20.31 21.08 -4.45
N ASP A 31 -20.41 20.35 -3.33
CA ASP A 31 -20.19 20.93 -2.01
C ASP A 31 -18.83 21.66 -1.98
N PRO A 32 -18.76 22.90 -1.46
CA PRO A 32 -17.52 23.67 -1.41
C PRO A 32 -16.33 22.92 -0.81
N ARG A 33 -16.58 22.00 0.12
CA ARG A 33 -15.54 21.18 0.76
C ARG A 33 -14.87 20.21 -0.22
N LEU A 34 -15.55 19.87 -1.31
CA LEU A 34 -15.09 18.91 -2.33
C LEU A 34 -14.52 19.55 -3.60
N HIS A 35 -14.41 20.88 -3.67
CA HIS A 35 -13.89 21.59 -4.86
C HIS A 35 -12.45 21.18 -5.23
N GLY A 36 -11.66 20.70 -4.27
CA GLY A 36 -10.29 20.23 -4.47
C GLY A 36 -10.15 18.79 -4.98
N ILE A 37 -11.26 18.06 -5.19
CA ILE A 37 -11.30 16.64 -5.55
C ILE A 37 -11.70 16.46 -7.02
N GLY A 38 -11.28 15.36 -7.64
CA GLY A 38 -11.50 15.02 -9.04
C GLY A 38 -10.35 15.46 -9.96
N LYS A 39 -9.11 15.47 -9.47
CA LYS A 39 -7.90 15.74 -10.27
C LYS A 39 -7.43 14.46 -10.95
N LEU A 40 -7.38 13.35 -10.22
CA LEU A 40 -7.19 12.01 -10.78
C LEU A 40 -8.47 11.61 -11.55
N PRO A 41 -8.40 11.36 -12.87
CA PRO A 41 -9.56 10.97 -13.65
C PRO A 41 -10.16 9.63 -13.19
N GLN A 42 -11.48 9.50 -13.37
CA GLN A 42 -12.19 8.23 -13.20
C GLN A 42 -11.71 7.18 -14.21
N GLY A 43 -11.49 5.95 -13.73
CA GLY A 43 -10.95 4.84 -14.51
C GLY A 43 -9.43 4.73 -14.56
N GLU A 44 -8.67 5.77 -14.20
CA GLU A 44 -7.23 5.62 -14.03
C GLU A 44 -6.89 4.82 -12.76
N LEU A 45 -5.77 4.10 -12.75
CA LEU A 45 -5.35 3.38 -11.56
C LEU A 45 -4.86 4.34 -10.48
N PHE A 46 -5.44 4.22 -9.29
CA PHE A 46 -4.99 4.92 -8.10
C PHE A 46 -3.67 4.32 -7.60
N SER A 47 -2.66 5.16 -7.38
CA SER A 47 -1.41 4.73 -6.74
C SER A 47 -1.42 5.08 -5.26
N CYS A 48 -1.13 4.08 -4.42
CA CYS A 48 -0.99 4.22 -2.97
C CYS A 48 0.37 4.84 -2.54
N PHE A 49 1.23 5.20 -3.49
CA PHE A 49 2.61 5.61 -3.23
C PHE A 49 2.96 6.93 -3.90
N HIS A 50 2.32 7.28 -5.03
CA HIS A 50 2.60 8.50 -5.75
C HIS A 50 2.11 9.74 -5.00
N GLU A 51 3.03 10.66 -4.68
CA GLU A 51 2.77 11.80 -3.80
C GLU A 51 1.58 12.68 -4.24
N LYS A 52 1.55 13.10 -5.52
CA LYS A 52 0.45 13.93 -6.06
C LYS A 52 -0.92 13.27 -5.92
N VAL A 53 -0.98 11.95 -6.10
CA VAL A 53 -2.22 11.17 -6.04
C VAL A 53 -2.67 10.99 -4.59
N LEU A 54 -1.72 10.69 -3.70
CA LEU A 54 -1.95 10.61 -2.25
C LEU A 54 -2.39 11.96 -1.64
N ALA A 55 -1.89 13.08 -2.15
CA ALA A 55 -2.31 14.41 -1.68
C ALA A 55 -3.81 14.66 -1.94
N GLU A 56 -4.34 14.19 -3.07
CA GLU A 56 -5.77 14.25 -3.35
C GLU A 56 -6.58 13.31 -2.46
N ALA A 57 -6.11 12.07 -2.28
CA ALA A 57 -6.73 11.11 -1.36
C ALA A 57 -6.78 11.65 0.07
N THR A 58 -5.71 12.34 0.50
CA THR A 58 -5.59 13.03 1.78
C THR A 58 -6.64 14.10 1.94
N LYS A 59 -6.75 14.98 0.94
CA LYS A 59 -7.77 16.02 0.96
C LYS A 59 -9.17 15.42 1.10
N LEU A 60 -9.46 14.31 0.42
CA LEU A 60 -10.78 13.67 0.50
C LEU A 60 -11.02 13.05 1.88
N TYR A 61 -10.11 12.24 2.42
CA TYR A 61 -10.37 11.58 3.70
C TYR A 61 -10.47 12.56 4.86
N GLU A 62 -9.70 13.66 4.84
CA GLU A 62 -9.81 14.70 5.86
C GLU A 62 -11.14 15.44 5.76
N THR A 63 -11.61 15.70 4.54
CA THR A 63 -12.93 16.31 4.31
C THR A 63 -14.04 15.41 4.86
N LEU A 64 -13.95 14.10 4.60
CA LEU A 64 -14.90 13.11 5.13
C LEU A 64 -14.78 12.94 6.65
N TYR A 65 -13.56 12.99 7.20
CA TYR A 65 -13.31 12.91 8.63
C TYR A 65 -13.85 14.12 9.38
N ALA A 66 -13.73 15.32 8.80
CA ALA A 66 -14.23 16.56 9.38
C ALA A 66 -15.75 16.77 9.24
N ALA A 67 -16.47 15.87 8.57
CA ALA A 67 -17.92 15.97 8.44
C ALA A 67 -18.60 15.97 9.82
N LYS A 68 -19.60 16.83 10.00
CA LYS A 68 -20.17 17.18 11.31
C LYS A 68 -20.74 15.97 12.06
N ASP A 69 -21.44 15.11 11.33
CA ASP A 69 -22.11 13.93 11.82
C ASP A 69 -22.20 12.88 10.70
N PHE A 70 -22.75 11.72 11.03
CA PHE A 70 -22.80 10.58 10.12
C PHE A 70 -23.62 10.88 8.86
N ASP A 71 -24.69 11.67 8.94
CA ASP A 71 -25.50 11.98 7.76
C ASP A 71 -24.79 13.00 6.85
N ASP A 72 -24.09 14.00 7.41
CA ASP A 72 -23.19 14.89 6.65
C ASP A 72 -22.06 14.11 5.97
N PHE A 73 -21.42 13.18 6.69
CA PHE A 73 -20.42 12.27 6.13
C PHE A 73 -20.98 11.48 4.95
N MET A 74 -22.16 10.86 5.12
CA MET A 74 -22.79 10.07 4.07
C MET A 74 -23.15 10.92 2.85
N ASN A 75 -23.59 12.16 3.03
CA ASN A 75 -23.91 13.07 1.93
C ASN A 75 -22.67 13.48 1.14
N LEU A 76 -21.59 13.87 1.83
CA LEU A 76 -20.30 14.16 1.21
C LEU A 76 -19.73 12.96 0.47
N ALA A 77 -19.74 11.78 1.10
CA ALA A 77 -19.22 10.55 0.50
C ALA A 77 -20.01 10.18 -0.75
N LYS A 78 -21.35 10.27 -0.72
CA LYS A 78 -22.18 10.03 -1.91
C LYS A 78 -21.89 10.99 -3.05
N GLN A 79 -21.70 12.27 -2.74
CA GLN A 79 -21.37 13.26 -3.77
C GLN A 79 -19.95 13.01 -4.32
N ALA A 80 -18.95 12.83 -3.46
CA ALA A 80 -17.57 12.57 -3.87
C ALA A 80 -17.46 11.32 -4.75
N ARG A 81 -18.16 10.23 -4.39
CA ARG A 81 -18.23 8.98 -5.16
C ARG A 81 -18.62 9.19 -6.63
N SER A 82 -19.40 10.21 -6.95
CA SER A 82 -19.90 10.42 -8.31
C SER A 82 -18.84 10.95 -9.30
N PHE A 83 -17.80 11.63 -8.82
CA PHE A 83 -16.81 12.28 -9.70
C PHE A 83 -15.35 12.03 -9.28
N ALA A 84 -15.08 11.55 -8.07
CA ALA A 84 -13.74 11.14 -7.66
C ALA A 84 -13.37 9.82 -8.33
N ASN A 85 -12.06 9.60 -8.54
CA ASN A 85 -11.53 8.29 -8.92
C ASN A 85 -11.95 7.21 -7.92
N GLU A 86 -12.30 6.04 -8.44
CA GLU A 86 -12.93 4.93 -7.71
C GLU A 86 -11.99 4.36 -6.64
N GLY A 87 -10.73 4.11 -7.00
CA GLY A 87 -9.71 3.62 -6.06
C GLY A 87 -9.39 4.64 -4.97
N LEU A 88 -9.26 5.92 -5.36
CA LEU A 88 -9.05 7.04 -4.44
C LEU A 88 -10.21 7.19 -3.47
N PHE A 89 -11.45 7.10 -3.95
CA PHE A 89 -12.65 7.17 -3.13
C PHE A 89 -12.69 6.02 -2.11
N VAL A 90 -12.44 4.79 -2.54
CA VAL A 90 -12.44 3.62 -1.63
C VAL A 90 -11.38 3.78 -0.55
N TYR A 91 -10.17 4.21 -0.91
CA TYR A 91 -9.11 4.52 0.05
C TYR A 91 -9.59 5.56 1.08
N ALA A 92 -10.06 6.72 0.60
CA ALA A 92 -10.41 7.84 1.46
C ALA A 92 -11.63 7.56 2.35
N ALA A 93 -12.66 6.89 1.81
CA ALA A 93 -13.84 6.49 2.57
C ALA A 93 -13.48 5.45 3.64
N SER A 94 -12.60 4.48 3.32
CA SER A 94 -12.16 3.47 4.28
C SER A 94 -11.38 4.10 5.45
N VAL A 95 -10.49 5.05 5.16
CA VAL A 95 -9.78 5.82 6.20
C VAL A 95 -10.79 6.59 7.05
N ALA A 96 -11.75 7.29 6.45
CA ALA A 96 -12.75 8.04 7.22
C ALA A 96 -13.59 7.13 8.13
N ILE A 97 -14.13 6.03 7.61
CA ILE A 97 -14.97 5.08 8.37
C ILE A 97 -14.20 4.49 9.55
N LEU A 98 -12.94 4.11 9.35
CA LEU A 98 -12.12 3.49 10.38
C LEU A 98 -11.83 4.45 11.57
N HIS A 99 -11.72 5.76 11.29
CA HIS A 99 -11.25 6.73 12.29
C HIS A 99 -12.35 7.60 12.89
N ARG A 100 -13.51 7.73 12.24
CA ARG A 100 -14.61 8.54 12.76
C ARG A 100 -15.28 7.87 13.96
N GLU A 101 -15.45 8.64 15.03
CA GLU A 101 -16.11 8.21 16.26
C GLU A 101 -17.56 7.75 16.03
N ASP A 102 -18.28 8.41 15.14
CA ASP A 102 -19.66 8.05 14.80
C ASP A 102 -19.79 6.85 13.84
N CYS A 103 -18.67 6.32 13.34
CA CYS A 103 -18.59 5.07 12.59
C CYS A 103 -18.16 3.87 13.45
N ARG A 104 -17.95 4.04 14.77
CA ARG A 104 -17.59 2.92 15.67
C ARG A 104 -18.59 1.76 15.56
N GLY A 105 -18.05 0.56 15.37
CA GLY A 105 -18.82 -0.68 15.19
C GLY A 105 -19.31 -0.92 13.76
N VAL A 106 -19.07 0.00 12.82
CA VAL A 106 -19.30 -0.19 11.39
C VAL A 106 -18.04 -0.74 10.75
N THR A 107 -18.22 -1.70 9.85
CA THR A 107 -17.15 -2.36 9.09
C THR A 107 -17.15 -1.86 7.65
N VAL A 108 -15.97 -1.74 7.06
CA VAL A 108 -15.82 -1.52 5.61
C VAL A 108 -16.04 -2.86 4.92
N PRO A 109 -16.74 -2.92 3.77
CA PRO A 109 -16.87 -4.15 3.00
C PRO A 109 -15.50 -4.72 2.60
N PRO A 110 -15.35 -6.04 2.45
CA PRO A 110 -14.07 -6.64 2.07
C PRO A 110 -13.55 -6.09 0.74
N ILE A 111 -12.27 -5.70 0.68
CA ILE A 111 -11.70 -5.07 -0.51
C ILE A 111 -11.75 -5.99 -1.74
N GLN A 112 -11.65 -7.30 -1.54
CA GLN A 112 -11.79 -8.32 -2.58
C GLN A 112 -13.21 -8.49 -3.11
N GLU A 113 -14.24 -8.03 -2.38
CA GLU A 113 -15.62 -7.98 -2.87
C GLU A 113 -15.91 -6.66 -3.57
N ILE A 114 -15.21 -5.57 -3.18
CA ILE A 114 -15.33 -4.26 -3.82
C ILE A 114 -14.64 -4.27 -5.19
N PHE A 115 -13.40 -4.79 -5.26
CA PHE A 115 -12.58 -4.89 -6.46
C PHE A 115 -12.09 -6.32 -6.66
N PRO A 116 -12.98 -7.27 -7.03
CA PRO A 116 -12.59 -8.66 -7.26
C PRO A 116 -11.51 -8.80 -8.35
N ASP A 117 -11.43 -7.82 -9.24
CA ASP A 117 -10.50 -7.71 -10.35
C ASP A 117 -9.04 -7.48 -9.98
N ARG A 118 -8.77 -7.18 -8.70
CA ARG A 118 -7.42 -7.11 -8.14
C ARG A 118 -6.92 -8.44 -7.56
N PHE A 119 -7.84 -9.37 -7.30
CA PHE A 119 -7.56 -10.61 -6.59
C PHE A 119 -7.73 -11.84 -7.48
N ILE A 120 -8.63 -11.74 -8.47
CA ILE A 120 -8.97 -12.83 -9.38
C ILE A 120 -8.35 -12.57 -10.76
N PRO A 121 -7.76 -13.60 -11.40
CA PRO A 121 -7.23 -13.49 -12.75
C PRO A 121 -8.24 -13.01 -13.80
N SER A 122 -7.74 -12.28 -14.80
CA SER A 122 -8.54 -11.72 -15.90
C SER A 122 -9.32 -12.78 -16.68
N GLU A 123 -8.75 -13.98 -16.81
CA GLU A 123 -9.39 -15.11 -17.51
C GLU A 123 -10.64 -15.57 -16.77
N THR A 124 -10.53 -15.82 -15.46
CA THR A 124 -11.66 -16.21 -14.60
C THR A 124 -12.75 -15.15 -14.59
N ILE A 125 -12.39 -13.86 -14.55
CA ILE A 125 -13.36 -12.76 -14.63
C ILE A 125 -14.08 -12.76 -15.97
N SER A 126 -13.34 -12.92 -17.06
CA SER A 126 -13.90 -12.97 -18.42
C SER A 126 -14.85 -14.18 -18.58
N LEU A 127 -14.49 -15.32 -18.02
CA LEU A 127 -15.32 -16.53 -17.98
C LEU A 127 -16.60 -16.29 -17.16
N ALA A 128 -16.49 -15.69 -15.97
CA ALA A 128 -17.65 -15.37 -15.13
C ALA A 128 -18.63 -14.44 -15.84
N LEU A 129 -18.14 -13.38 -16.50
CA LEU A 129 -18.99 -12.47 -17.27
C LEU A 129 -19.68 -13.16 -18.45
N LYS A 130 -18.99 -14.09 -19.11
CA LYS A 130 -19.55 -14.89 -20.20
C LYS A 130 -20.65 -15.83 -19.70
N GLU A 131 -20.42 -16.52 -18.59
CA GLU A 131 -21.39 -17.45 -17.99
C GLU A 131 -22.64 -16.72 -17.46
N VAL A 132 -22.48 -15.56 -16.83
CA VAL A 132 -23.62 -14.71 -16.42
C VAL A 132 -24.45 -14.28 -17.63
N THR A 133 -23.82 -13.97 -18.75
CA THR A 133 -24.53 -13.61 -19.99
C THR A 133 -25.29 -14.79 -20.59
N ASN A 134 -24.73 -16.00 -20.53
CA ASN A 134 -25.36 -17.22 -21.06
C ASN A 134 -26.48 -17.75 -20.16
N HIS A 135 -26.37 -17.54 -18.85
CA HIS A 135 -27.25 -18.10 -17.83
C HIS A 135 -27.69 -17.06 -16.79
N PRO A 136 -28.45 -16.03 -17.18
CA PRO A 136 -28.77 -14.89 -16.32
C PRO A 136 -29.62 -15.23 -15.09
N ASP A 137 -30.36 -16.34 -15.12
CA ASP A 137 -31.27 -16.77 -14.05
C ASP A 137 -30.65 -17.78 -13.07
N LYS A 138 -29.33 -18.03 -13.15
CA LYS A 138 -28.64 -19.03 -12.32
C LYS A 138 -27.49 -18.41 -11.56
N ASP A 139 -27.24 -18.95 -10.37
CA ASP A 139 -26.00 -18.70 -9.65
C ASP A 139 -24.83 -19.32 -10.45
N ILE A 140 -23.82 -18.50 -10.72
CA ILE A 140 -22.64 -18.89 -11.48
C ILE A 140 -21.48 -19.18 -10.52
N VAL A 141 -20.87 -20.34 -10.69
CA VAL A 141 -19.65 -20.74 -10.00
C VAL A 141 -18.59 -21.00 -11.06
N VAL A 142 -17.48 -20.27 -10.98
CA VAL A 142 -16.33 -20.43 -11.89
C VAL A 142 -15.13 -20.85 -11.04
N GLU A 143 -14.45 -21.90 -11.47
CA GLU A 143 -13.19 -22.31 -10.87
C GLU A 143 -12.11 -21.27 -11.21
N ILE A 144 -11.29 -20.91 -10.22
CA ILE A 144 -10.24 -19.93 -10.43
C ILE A 144 -9.14 -20.54 -11.31
N GLU A 145 -8.74 -19.81 -12.34
CA GLU A 145 -7.66 -20.23 -13.23
C GLU A 145 -6.32 -19.95 -12.54
N SER A 146 -5.37 -20.86 -12.70
CA SER A 146 -4.02 -20.63 -12.18
C SER A 146 -3.26 -19.69 -13.11
N THR A 147 -2.65 -18.65 -12.55
CA THR A 147 -1.85 -17.68 -13.32
C THR A 147 -0.37 -17.96 -13.23
N GLY A 148 0.32 -17.89 -14.38
CA GLY A 148 1.78 -17.94 -14.45
C GLY A 148 2.35 -19.17 -15.17
N ASN A 149 3.65 -19.15 -15.36
CA ASN A 149 4.37 -20.19 -16.08
C ASN A 149 5.02 -21.16 -15.09
N ILE A 150 4.60 -22.43 -15.10
CA ILE A 150 5.17 -23.49 -14.23
C ILE A 150 6.68 -23.70 -14.48
N LEU A 151 7.20 -23.26 -15.63
CA LEU A 151 8.64 -23.28 -15.91
C LEU A 151 9.44 -22.28 -15.07
N ASP A 152 8.80 -21.24 -14.56
CA ASP A 152 9.42 -20.31 -13.61
C ASP A 152 9.37 -20.92 -12.20
N PRO A 153 10.51 -21.17 -11.54
CA PRO A 153 10.53 -21.66 -10.15
C PRO A 153 9.74 -20.77 -9.18
N GLU A 154 9.63 -19.47 -9.48
CA GLU A 154 8.89 -18.50 -8.68
C GLU A 154 7.38 -18.76 -8.68
N TYR A 155 6.85 -19.51 -9.66
CA TYR A 155 5.45 -19.97 -9.66
C TYR A 155 5.10 -20.78 -8.42
N LYS A 156 6.06 -21.52 -7.83
CA LYS A 156 5.82 -22.27 -6.57
C LYS A 156 5.39 -21.38 -5.42
N MET A 157 5.72 -20.08 -5.47
CA MET A 157 5.40 -19.10 -4.44
C MET A 157 4.04 -18.42 -4.67
N SER A 158 3.32 -18.75 -5.75
CA SER A 158 2.05 -18.09 -6.11
C SER A 158 1.01 -18.22 -5.01
N TYR A 159 0.90 -19.38 -4.34
CA TYR A 159 -0.05 -19.58 -3.23
C TYR A 159 0.14 -18.59 -2.08
N PHE A 160 1.35 -18.06 -1.89
CA PHE A 160 1.66 -17.07 -0.87
C PHE A 160 1.52 -15.64 -1.41
N ARG A 161 2.14 -15.37 -2.57
CA ARG A 161 2.16 -14.03 -3.19
C ARG A 161 0.78 -13.58 -3.65
N GLU A 162 -0.01 -14.52 -4.16
CA GLU A 162 -1.31 -14.27 -4.79
C GLU A 162 -2.50 -14.56 -3.86
N ASP A 163 -2.22 -14.88 -2.58
CA ASP A 163 -3.24 -15.10 -1.57
C ASP A 163 -4.11 -13.85 -1.35
N VAL A 164 -5.42 -14.06 -1.33
CA VAL A 164 -6.43 -13.00 -1.17
C VAL A 164 -6.31 -12.33 0.19
N GLY A 165 -6.12 -13.12 1.25
CA GLY A 165 -6.05 -12.62 2.62
C GLY A 165 -4.83 -11.76 2.88
N THR A 166 -3.68 -12.15 2.33
CA THR A 166 -2.40 -11.46 2.49
C THR A 166 -2.41 -10.11 1.76
N ASN A 167 -2.93 -10.09 0.52
CA ASN A 167 -3.10 -8.85 -0.23
C ASN A 167 -4.15 -7.90 0.40
N ALA A 168 -5.26 -8.43 0.91
CA ALA A 168 -6.25 -7.65 1.65
C ALA A 168 -5.69 -7.10 2.96
N HIS A 169 -4.86 -7.88 3.68
CA HIS A 169 -4.17 -7.43 4.88
C HIS A 169 -3.26 -6.23 4.61
N HIS A 170 -2.46 -6.28 3.54
CA HIS A 170 -1.56 -5.19 3.16
C HIS A 170 -2.34 -3.90 2.84
N TRP A 171 -3.43 -4.01 2.09
CA TRP A 171 -4.35 -2.88 1.87
C TRP A 171 -4.85 -2.29 3.20
N HIS A 172 -5.43 -3.12 4.07
CA HIS A 172 -5.99 -2.65 5.33
C HIS A 172 -4.94 -2.06 6.28
N TRP A 173 -3.71 -2.59 6.29
CA TRP A 173 -2.63 -2.04 7.11
C TRP A 173 -2.34 -0.58 6.73
N HIS A 174 -2.24 -0.27 5.43
CA HIS A 174 -2.03 1.10 4.95
C HIS A 174 -3.25 2.01 5.15
N ILE A 175 -4.47 1.45 5.29
CA ILE A 175 -5.65 2.23 5.70
C ILE A 175 -5.59 2.58 7.20
N VAL A 176 -5.10 1.67 8.05
CA VAL A 176 -4.92 1.91 9.49
C VAL A 176 -3.77 2.88 9.75
N TYR A 177 -2.71 2.80 8.96
CA TYR A 177 -1.51 3.63 9.07
C TYR A 177 -1.20 4.38 7.77
N PRO A 178 -2.01 5.38 7.36
CA PRO A 178 -1.74 6.14 6.15
C PRO A 178 -0.41 6.91 6.25
N ALA A 179 0.42 6.85 5.21
CA ALA A 179 1.66 7.63 5.14
C ALA A 179 1.42 9.14 5.30
N THR A 180 0.26 9.62 4.83
CA THR A 180 -0.14 11.04 4.86
C THR A 180 -0.88 11.45 6.14
N TRP A 181 -0.92 10.60 7.16
CA TRP A 181 -1.63 10.87 8.41
C TRP A 181 -1.11 12.15 9.09
N ARG A 182 -2.02 13.09 9.35
CA ARG A 182 -1.73 14.37 10.02
C ARG A 182 -2.34 14.40 11.42
N PRO A 183 -1.57 14.16 12.49
CA PRO A 183 -2.10 14.09 13.85
C PRO A 183 -2.87 15.35 14.26
N GLU A 184 -2.45 16.53 13.81
CA GLU A 184 -3.07 17.82 14.09
C GLU A 184 -4.43 18.01 13.42
N VAL A 185 -4.66 17.41 12.25
CA VAL A 185 -5.95 17.42 11.55
C VAL A 185 -6.87 16.33 12.08
N MET A 186 -6.32 15.14 12.30
CA MET A 186 -7.08 13.97 12.71
C MET A 186 -7.33 13.95 14.23
N GLY A 187 -6.64 14.78 15.01
CA GLY A 187 -6.78 14.87 16.47
C GLY A 187 -6.21 13.67 17.24
N LYS A 188 -5.42 12.81 16.58
CA LYS A 188 -4.84 11.60 17.19
C LYS A 188 -3.49 11.25 16.58
N VAL A 189 -2.51 10.96 17.43
CA VAL A 189 -1.21 10.42 17.03
C VAL A 189 -1.31 8.92 16.78
N LYS A 190 -0.62 8.42 15.75
CA LYS A 190 -0.44 7.00 15.50
C LYS A 190 0.85 6.56 16.20
N ASP A 191 0.69 6.05 17.42
CA ASP A 191 1.83 5.63 18.23
C ASP A 191 2.72 4.64 17.46
N ARG A 192 4.02 4.97 17.38
CA ARG A 192 5.06 4.16 16.76
C ARG A 192 4.75 3.73 15.31
N LYS A 193 4.11 4.60 14.52
CA LYS A 193 3.72 4.30 13.14
C LYS A 193 4.91 3.92 12.27
N GLY A 194 6.01 4.67 12.34
CA GLY A 194 7.22 4.39 11.57
C GLY A 194 7.87 3.07 11.98
N GLU A 195 7.83 2.74 13.26
CA GLU A 195 8.33 1.45 13.73
C GLU A 195 7.44 0.27 13.31
N LEU A 196 6.12 0.47 13.32
CA LEU A 196 5.23 -0.57 12.84
C LEU A 196 5.31 -0.74 11.32
N PHE A 197 5.59 0.33 10.58
CA PHE A 197 5.94 0.26 9.15
C PHE A 197 7.14 -0.68 8.94
N TYR A 198 8.23 -0.45 9.67
CA TYR A 198 9.39 -1.35 9.64
C TYR A 198 8.97 -2.80 9.97
N TYR A 199 8.31 -3.01 11.11
CA TYR A 199 8.06 -4.35 11.62
C TYR A 199 7.12 -5.16 10.73
N MET A 200 6.05 -4.54 10.22
CA MET A 200 5.08 -5.22 9.35
C MET A 200 5.75 -5.72 8.07
N HIS A 201 6.50 -4.85 7.38
CA HIS A 201 7.15 -5.22 6.12
C HIS A 201 8.32 -6.19 6.34
N GLN A 202 9.04 -6.06 7.46
CA GLN A 202 10.04 -7.04 7.87
C GLN A 202 9.42 -8.43 8.08
N GLN A 203 8.24 -8.51 8.70
CA GLN A 203 7.52 -9.77 8.90
C GLN A 203 7.01 -10.37 7.59
N MET A 204 6.53 -9.56 6.64
CA MET A 204 6.19 -10.03 5.29
C MET A 204 7.41 -10.65 4.61
N CYS A 205 8.57 -10.00 4.69
CA CYS A 205 9.82 -10.52 4.15
C CYS A 205 10.27 -11.82 4.83
N ALA A 206 10.19 -11.89 6.16
CA ALA A 206 10.55 -13.09 6.91
C ALA A 206 9.66 -14.29 6.56
N ARG A 207 8.33 -14.07 6.47
CA ARG A 207 7.37 -15.11 6.07
C ARG A 207 7.63 -15.59 4.64
N TYR A 208 7.87 -14.66 3.72
CA TYR A 208 8.23 -15.01 2.35
C TYR A 208 9.49 -15.88 2.28
N ASP A 209 10.53 -15.55 3.04
CA ASP A 209 11.73 -16.38 3.11
C ASP A 209 11.47 -17.77 3.72
N CYS A 210 10.57 -17.90 4.71
CA CYS A 210 10.14 -19.21 5.22
C CYS A 210 9.46 -20.05 4.14
N GLU A 211 8.58 -19.45 3.34
CA GLU A 211 7.93 -20.14 2.22
C GLU A 211 8.94 -20.53 1.13
N ARG A 212 9.92 -19.66 0.82
CA ARG A 212 11.00 -19.99 -0.12
C ARG A 212 11.80 -21.21 0.35
N LEU A 213 12.20 -21.22 1.62
CA LEU A 213 12.92 -22.35 2.22
C LEU A 213 12.07 -23.63 2.22
N SER A 214 10.77 -23.52 2.48
CA SER A 214 9.82 -24.65 2.42
C SER A 214 9.70 -25.24 1.01
N ASN A 215 9.83 -24.40 -0.02
CA ASN A 215 9.85 -24.80 -1.42
C ASN A 215 11.25 -25.22 -1.94
N GLY A 216 12.24 -25.34 -1.05
CA GLY A 216 13.62 -25.69 -1.41
C GLY A 216 14.37 -24.60 -2.17
N MET A 217 13.89 -23.35 -2.10
CA MET A 217 14.49 -22.18 -2.73
C MET A 217 15.42 -21.47 -1.74
N ARG A 218 16.38 -20.71 -2.27
CA ARG A 218 17.22 -19.83 -1.45
C ARG A 218 16.38 -18.65 -0.96
N ARG A 219 16.74 -18.09 0.21
CA ARG A 219 16.25 -16.78 0.65
C ARG A 219 16.44 -15.74 -0.45
N MET A 220 15.54 -14.76 -0.47
CA MET A 220 15.60 -13.68 -1.45
C MET A 220 16.86 -12.82 -1.31
N ILE A 221 17.22 -12.14 -2.40
CA ILE A 221 18.36 -11.22 -2.45
C ILE A 221 17.84 -9.77 -2.49
N PRO A 222 18.36 -8.85 -1.65
CA PRO A 222 17.94 -7.45 -1.64
C PRO A 222 18.24 -6.74 -2.95
N PHE A 223 17.31 -5.90 -3.42
CA PHE A 223 17.50 -5.00 -4.55
C PHE A 223 18.19 -3.69 -4.11
N HIS A 224 19.46 -3.80 -3.75
CA HIS A 224 20.27 -2.66 -3.25
C HIS A 224 20.99 -1.91 -4.38
N ASN A 225 21.22 -2.57 -5.52
CA ASN A 225 21.86 -1.99 -6.70
C ASN A 225 20.80 -1.59 -7.73
N PHE A 226 20.48 -0.30 -7.83
CA PHE A 226 19.46 0.21 -8.76
C PHE A 226 19.81 0.06 -10.24
N ALA A 227 21.06 -0.30 -10.57
CA ALA A 227 21.47 -0.63 -11.93
C ALA A 227 21.25 -2.10 -12.30
N GLU A 228 20.84 -2.96 -11.37
CA GLU A 228 20.53 -4.37 -11.65
C GLU A 228 19.27 -4.51 -12.51
N GLU A 229 19.22 -5.55 -13.34
CA GLU A 229 18.04 -5.91 -14.10
C GLU A 229 17.02 -6.61 -13.20
N LEU A 230 15.75 -6.26 -13.37
CA LEU A 230 14.63 -6.83 -12.64
C LEU A 230 14.13 -8.10 -13.32
N GLU A 231 13.67 -9.04 -12.50
CA GLU A 231 12.92 -10.20 -12.97
C GLU A 231 11.60 -9.77 -13.61
N GLY A 232 11.17 -10.52 -14.62
CA GLY A 232 9.87 -10.33 -15.24
C GLY A 232 8.73 -10.85 -14.37
N TYR A 233 7.57 -10.20 -14.43
CA TYR A 233 6.35 -10.65 -13.78
C TYR A 233 5.11 -10.15 -14.54
N SER A 234 4.13 -11.04 -14.72
CA SER A 234 2.82 -10.71 -15.28
C SER A 234 1.72 -11.12 -14.31
N ALA A 235 0.98 -10.15 -13.82
CA ALA A 235 -0.04 -10.37 -12.80
C ALA A 235 -1.33 -10.99 -13.35
N HIS A 236 -1.55 -10.92 -14.67
CA HIS A 236 -2.79 -11.33 -15.34
C HIS A 236 -4.04 -10.68 -14.73
N LEU A 237 -3.94 -9.45 -14.21
CA LEU A 237 -5.03 -8.69 -13.63
C LEU A 237 -5.52 -7.61 -14.59
N THR A 238 -6.85 -7.40 -14.62
CA THR A 238 -7.50 -6.37 -15.42
C THR A 238 -8.21 -5.40 -14.51
N SER A 239 -8.26 -4.12 -14.87
CA SER A 239 -9.16 -3.17 -14.22
C SER A 239 -10.54 -3.30 -14.86
N LEU A 240 -11.55 -3.68 -14.08
CA LEU A 240 -12.94 -3.66 -14.53
C LEU A 240 -13.47 -2.25 -14.76
N VAL A 241 -12.78 -1.23 -14.25
CA VAL A 241 -13.18 0.18 -14.40
C VAL A 241 -12.78 0.72 -15.77
N SER A 242 -11.52 0.52 -16.19
CA SER A 242 -11.02 1.02 -17.46
C SER A 242 -10.97 0.00 -18.59
N GLY A 243 -11.05 -1.30 -18.26
CA GLY A 243 -10.81 -2.39 -19.21
C GLY A 243 -9.33 -2.57 -19.58
N LEU A 244 -8.42 -1.79 -18.97
CA LEU A 244 -6.99 -1.90 -19.15
C LEU A 244 -6.37 -2.82 -18.09
N GLN A 245 -5.32 -3.54 -18.46
CA GLN A 245 -4.61 -4.44 -17.55
C GLN A 245 -3.62 -3.69 -16.67
N TYR A 246 -3.18 -4.30 -15.57
CA TYR A 246 -1.94 -3.89 -14.92
C TYR A 246 -0.77 -4.23 -15.85
N ALA A 247 0.14 -3.29 -16.09
CA ALA A 247 1.27 -3.56 -16.98
C ALA A 247 2.10 -4.74 -16.46
N SER A 248 2.40 -5.65 -17.39
CA SER A 248 3.34 -6.75 -17.13
C SER A 248 4.75 -6.25 -17.35
N ARG A 249 5.69 -6.65 -16.50
CA ARG A 249 7.10 -6.32 -16.64
C ARG A 249 7.83 -7.51 -17.29
N PRO A 250 8.38 -7.38 -18.50
CA PRO A 250 9.30 -8.40 -19.03
C PRO A 250 10.63 -8.40 -18.25
N GLU A 251 11.41 -9.47 -18.39
CA GLU A 251 12.75 -9.54 -17.82
C GLU A 251 13.72 -8.53 -18.48
N GLY A 252 14.78 -8.15 -17.76
CA GLY A 252 15.89 -7.36 -18.31
C GLY A 252 15.72 -5.84 -18.22
N PHE A 253 14.61 -5.35 -17.66
CA PHE A 253 14.42 -3.93 -17.40
C PHE A 253 15.22 -3.48 -16.18
N ARG A 254 15.72 -2.24 -16.20
CA ARG A 254 16.39 -1.59 -15.05
C ARG A 254 15.54 -0.41 -14.59
N LEU A 255 15.79 0.11 -13.40
CA LEU A 255 15.15 1.37 -13.00
C LEU A 255 15.56 2.48 -13.96
N ILE A 256 14.57 3.27 -14.39
CA ILE A 256 14.72 4.39 -15.32
C ILE A 256 14.08 5.62 -14.67
N ASP A 257 14.64 6.79 -14.95
CA ASP A 257 14.14 8.07 -14.47
C ASP A 257 12.68 8.30 -14.84
N LEU A 258 11.92 8.85 -13.90
CA LEU A 258 10.58 9.36 -14.12
C LEU A 258 10.60 10.88 -14.24
N LYS A 259 9.52 11.46 -14.76
CA LYS A 259 9.38 12.93 -14.84
C LYS A 259 9.52 13.63 -13.47
N ASP A 260 9.10 12.95 -12.40
CA ASP A 260 9.04 13.52 -11.06
C ASP A 260 10.29 13.25 -10.21
N VAL A 261 11.00 12.13 -10.45
CA VAL A 261 12.16 11.68 -9.67
C VAL A 261 13.10 10.89 -10.55
N ASP A 262 14.41 11.14 -10.42
CA ASP A 262 15.47 10.39 -11.09
C ASP A 262 16.05 9.27 -10.20
N VAL A 263 16.67 8.24 -10.81
CA VAL A 263 17.29 7.13 -10.07
C VAL A 263 18.47 7.62 -9.21
N GLN A 264 19.04 8.77 -9.55
CA GLN A 264 20.10 9.40 -8.78
C GLN A 264 19.59 9.99 -7.45
N ASP A 265 18.38 10.54 -7.40
CA ASP A 265 17.69 11.00 -6.19
C ASP A 265 17.47 9.85 -5.23
N MET A 266 16.99 8.72 -5.75
CA MET A 266 16.85 7.48 -4.97
C MET A 266 18.19 7.06 -4.34
N THR A 267 19.27 7.15 -5.11
CA THR A 267 20.63 6.87 -4.62
C THR A 267 21.03 7.88 -3.54
N ARG A 268 20.83 9.19 -3.78
CA ARG A 268 21.16 10.26 -2.82
C ARG A 268 20.41 10.10 -1.50
N TRP A 269 19.12 9.77 -1.55
CA TRP A 269 18.31 9.56 -0.35
C TRP A 269 18.79 8.36 0.45
N ARG A 270 19.12 7.24 -0.22
CA ARG A 270 19.74 6.09 0.45
C ARG A 270 21.03 6.49 1.17
N GLU A 271 21.97 7.14 0.48
CA GLU A 271 23.25 7.53 1.08
C GLU A 271 23.06 8.46 2.30
N ARG A 272 22.18 9.45 2.20
CA ARG A 272 21.90 10.39 3.31
C ARG A 272 21.30 9.69 4.54
N ILE A 273 20.45 8.68 4.32
CA ILE A 273 19.84 7.92 5.43
C ILE A 273 20.90 7.04 6.09
N ILE A 274 21.74 6.35 5.32
CA ILE A 274 22.84 5.52 5.84
C ILE A 274 23.84 6.41 6.62
N GLU A 275 24.21 7.56 6.06
CA GLU A 275 25.09 8.53 6.75
C GLU A 275 24.49 9.00 8.08
N ALA A 276 23.19 9.29 8.13
CA ALA A 276 22.51 9.68 9.38
C ALA A 276 22.51 8.55 10.42
N ILE A 277 22.39 7.30 9.98
CA ILE A 277 22.49 6.12 10.86
C ILE A 277 23.91 6.02 11.43
N ASP A 278 24.93 6.10 10.59
CA ASP A 278 26.35 6.00 10.99
C ASP A 278 26.76 7.13 11.96
N LEU A 279 26.21 8.33 11.76
CA LEU A 279 26.44 9.49 12.65
C LEU A 279 25.62 9.41 13.95
N GLY A 280 24.57 8.58 14.00
CA GLY A 280 23.68 8.42 15.16
C GLY A 280 22.66 9.55 15.37
N TYR A 281 22.44 10.40 14.36
CA TYR A 281 21.43 11.46 14.40
C TYR A 281 20.91 11.80 13.00
N VAL A 282 19.67 12.33 12.95
CA VAL A 282 19.07 12.90 11.74
C VAL A 282 18.97 14.42 11.86
N GLU A 283 18.92 15.13 10.76
CA GLU A 283 18.70 16.58 10.74
C GLU A 283 17.26 16.91 10.37
N ASP A 284 16.59 17.76 11.17
CA ASP A 284 15.26 18.26 10.83
C ASP A 284 15.30 19.42 9.80
N GLU A 285 14.14 19.96 9.44
CA GLU A 285 14.03 21.09 8.49
C GLU A 285 14.69 22.38 8.99
N ASN A 286 14.98 22.51 10.29
CA ASN A 286 15.66 23.65 10.89
C ASN A 286 17.17 23.39 11.12
N HIS A 287 17.71 22.31 10.54
CA HIS A 287 19.08 21.85 10.75
C HIS A 287 19.41 21.49 12.21
N GLN A 288 18.40 21.13 13.00
CA GLN A 288 18.59 20.61 14.34
C GLN A 288 18.84 19.11 14.29
N GLN A 289 19.87 18.66 15.00
CA GLN A 289 20.20 17.25 15.13
C GLN A 289 19.29 16.55 16.14
N ILE A 290 18.58 15.52 15.68
CA ILE A 290 17.74 14.64 16.49
C ILE A 290 18.46 13.30 16.60
N LYS A 291 18.90 12.95 17.81
CA LYS A 291 19.59 11.67 18.07
C LYS A 291 18.67 10.48 17.84
N LEU A 292 19.23 9.43 17.23
CA LEU A 292 18.57 8.15 17.05
C LEU A 292 18.80 7.27 18.29
N THR A 293 17.84 7.27 19.22
CA THR A 293 17.95 6.50 20.48
C THR A 293 17.28 5.14 20.37
N GLU A 294 17.59 4.21 21.28
CA GLU A 294 16.97 2.87 21.36
C GLU A 294 15.44 2.91 21.35
N GLU A 295 14.84 3.97 21.91
CA GLU A 295 13.38 4.12 22.03
C GLU A 295 12.72 4.72 20.79
N ASN A 296 13.36 5.69 20.12
CA ASN A 296 12.73 6.49 19.06
C ASN A 296 13.33 6.28 17.66
N GLY A 297 14.52 5.69 17.56
CA GLY A 297 15.30 5.74 16.33
C GLY A 297 14.64 4.98 15.18
N ILE A 298 14.06 3.81 15.46
CA ILE A 298 13.30 3.06 14.44
C ILE A 298 12.05 3.81 13.97
N ASP A 299 11.34 4.48 14.88
CA ASP A 299 10.12 5.22 14.52
C ASP A 299 10.43 6.45 13.65
N ILE A 300 11.52 7.15 13.98
CA ILE A 300 12.05 8.25 13.17
C ILE A 300 12.48 7.72 11.79
N LEU A 301 13.31 6.68 11.74
CA LEU A 301 13.79 6.10 10.48
C LEU A 301 12.65 5.58 9.62
N GLY A 302 11.62 4.96 10.21
CA GLY A 302 10.44 4.51 9.47
C GLY A 302 9.67 5.66 8.85
N SER A 303 9.56 6.76 9.58
CA SER A 303 8.93 7.98 9.07
C SER A 303 9.72 8.63 7.92
N LEU A 304 11.06 8.52 7.93
CA LEU A 304 11.96 9.02 6.86
C LEU A 304 11.99 8.10 5.63
N LEU A 305 11.98 6.78 5.84
CA LEU A 305 12.11 5.80 4.75
C LEU A 305 10.82 5.64 3.94
N GLU A 306 9.65 5.64 4.60
CA GLU A 306 8.35 5.43 3.95
C GLU A 306 8.16 6.36 2.71
N ALA A 307 8.30 7.69 2.76
CA ALA A 307 8.32 8.59 3.89
C ALA A 307 6.89 9.04 4.23
N SER A 308 6.64 9.28 5.51
CA SER A 308 5.35 9.76 5.99
C SER A 308 5.32 11.27 6.21
N TYR A 309 4.14 11.81 6.52
CA TYR A 309 3.98 13.20 6.96
C TYR A 309 4.88 13.54 8.16
N GLU A 310 5.18 12.56 9.02
CA GLU A 310 5.99 12.74 10.23
C GLU A 310 7.52 12.68 9.98
N SER A 311 7.93 12.54 8.71
CA SER A 311 9.33 12.66 8.27
C SER A 311 9.93 13.99 8.75
N LYS A 312 11.09 13.93 9.40
CA LYS A 312 11.72 15.11 10.02
C LYS A 312 12.30 16.10 9.02
N ASN A 313 12.63 15.63 7.82
CA ASN A 313 13.10 16.48 6.73
C ASN A 313 12.89 15.75 5.40
N LYS A 314 11.66 15.82 4.87
CA LYS A 314 11.29 15.12 3.63
C LYS A 314 12.07 15.63 2.42
N LEU A 315 12.43 16.92 2.38
CA LEU A 315 13.20 17.50 1.28
C LEU A 315 14.62 16.90 1.21
N PHE A 316 15.24 16.65 2.36
CA PHE A 316 16.59 16.11 2.44
C PHE A 316 16.62 14.58 2.30
N TYR A 317 15.79 13.86 3.06
CA TYR A 317 15.79 12.39 3.07
C TYR A 317 14.88 11.76 2.01
N GLY A 318 14.02 12.54 1.37
CA GLY A 318 13.15 12.07 0.29
C GLY A 318 12.02 11.16 0.75
N SER A 319 11.64 10.24 -0.14
CA SER A 319 10.61 9.23 0.10
C SER A 319 11.00 7.92 -0.58
N LEU A 320 12.12 7.34 -0.14
CA LEU A 320 12.80 6.22 -0.78
C LEU A 320 11.84 5.04 -1.04
N HIS A 321 11.16 4.52 -0.02
CA HIS A 321 10.26 3.38 -0.18
C HIS A 321 9.16 3.63 -1.23
N ASN A 322 8.37 4.70 -1.07
CA ASN A 322 7.25 4.98 -1.98
C ASN A 322 7.72 5.21 -3.43
N TRP A 323 8.85 5.89 -3.65
CA TRP A 323 9.33 6.12 -5.01
C TRP A 323 9.86 4.86 -5.69
N GLY A 324 10.40 3.90 -4.93
CA GLY A 324 10.74 2.59 -5.48
C GLY A 324 9.52 1.85 -6.01
N HIS A 325 8.40 1.87 -5.27
CA HIS A 325 7.13 1.36 -5.77
C HIS A 325 6.70 2.02 -7.08
N VAL A 326 6.74 3.36 -7.14
CA VAL A 326 6.32 4.12 -8.32
C VAL A 326 7.22 3.83 -9.53
N MET A 327 8.55 3.80 -9.34
CA MET A 327 9.50 3.49 -10.41
C MET A 327 9.35 2.07 -10.94
N MET A 328 9.23 1.08 -10.05
CA MET A 328 9.03 -0.32 -10.45
C MET A 328 7.67 -0.54 -11.14
N ALA A 329 6.63 0.17 -10.70
CA ALA A 329 5.31 0.08 -11.30
C ALA A 329 5.22 0.73 -12.70
N LYS A 330 5.98 1.81 -12.94
CA LYS A 330 5.97 2.55 -14.22
C LYS A 330 7.11 2.18 -15.16
N ILE A 331 7.85 1.11 -14.87
CA ILE A 331 9.08 0.76 -15.59
C ILE A 331 8.88 0.49 -17.09
N THR A 332 7.68 0.08 -17.52
CA THR A 332 7.35 -0.15 -18.95
C THR A 332 7.02 1.13 -19.71
N ASP A 333 6.55 2.17 -19.01
CA ASP A 333 6.17 3.47 -19.59
C ASP A 333 6.62 4.63 -18.67
N PRO A 334 7.93 4.83 -18.45
CA PRO A 334 8.44 5.78 -17.45
C PRO A 334 8.12 7.25 -17.76
N ASP A 335 7.89 7.58 -19.04
CA ASP A 335 7.53 8.93 -19.48
C ASP A 335 6.04 9.10 -19.83
N GLY A 336 5.25 8.03 -19.70
CA GLY A 336 3.79 8.05 -19.92
C GLY A 336 3.38 8.22 -21.37
N ARG A 337 4.28 7.99 -22.35
CA ARG A 337 3.96 8.17 -23.78
C ARG A 337 3.05 7.07 -24.32
N PHE A 338 3.13 5.88 -23.74
CA PHE A 338 2.31 4.74 -24.17
C PHE A 338 0.92 4.77 -23.53
N ASN A 339 0.74 5.61 -22.50
CA ASN A 339 -0.50 5.73 -21.75
C ASN A 339 -0.92 4.37 -21.19
N GLU A 340 0.07 3.59 -20.74
CA GLU A 340 -0.13 2.31 -20.09
C GLU A 340 -0.45 2.50 -18.61
N ASN A 341 -1.29 1.61 -18.09
CA ASN A 341 -1.49 1.50 -16.65
C ASN A 341 -0.19 1.08 -15.96
N PRO A 342 0.09 1.54 -14.73
CA PRO A 342 1.18 1.00 -13.94
C PRO A 342 0.98 -0.51 -13.65
N GLY A 343 2.09 -1.20 -13.38
CA GLY A 343 2.09 -2.56 -12.85
C GLY A 343 1.64 -2.64 -11.40
N VAL A 344 1.51 -3.87 -10.88
CA VAL A 344 0.93 -4.13 -9.54
C VAL A 344 1.68 -3.50 -8.37
N MET A 345 2.94 -3.08 -8.55
CA MET A 345 3.68 -2.35 -7.53
C MET A 345 3.06 -0.98 -7.17
N SER A 346 2.10 -0.45 -7.93
CA SER A 346 1.45 0.81 -7.62
C SER A 346 0.37 0.74 -6.53
N ASP A 347 -0.13 -0.45 -6.19
CA ASP A 347 -1.28 -0.65 -5.30
C ASP A 347 -0.95 -1.62 -4.15
N THR A 348 -1.35 -1.29 -2.94
CA THR A 348 -1.11 -2.13 -1.75
C THR A 348 -1.93 -3.41 -1.77
N SER A 349 -3.04 -3.46 -2.50
CA SER A 349 -3.85 -4.67 -2.69
C SER A 349 -3.31 -5.65 -3.74
N THR A 350 -2.23 -5.30 -4.47
CA THR A 350 -1.69 -6.17 -5.53
C THR A 350 -0.16 -6.29 -5.53
N SER A 351 0.55 -5.37 -4.90
CA SER A 351 2.03 -5.33 -4.89
C SER A 351 2.69 -6.60 -4.34
N LEU A 352 2.10 -7.27 -3.33
CA LEU A 352 2.65 -8.52 -2.78
C LEU A 352 2.71 -9.66 -3.81
N ARG A 353 1.92 -9.56 -4.89
CA ARG A 353 1.91 -10.56 -5.96
C ARG A 353 3.24 -10.56 -6.72
N ASP A 354 3.91 -9.42 -6.82
CA ASP A 354 5.15 -9.29 -7.60
C ASP A 354 6.39 -9.71 -6.76
N PRO A 355 7.22 -10.66 -7.21
CA PRO A 355 8.44 -11.05 -6.52
C PRO A 355 9.39 -9.89 -6.19
N ILE A 356 9.39 -8.82 -7.00
CA ILE A 356 10.24 -7.64 -6.74
C ILE A 356 9.87 -6.92 -5.45
N PHE A 357 8.61 -7.03 -5.01
CA PHE A 357 8.16 -6.47 -3.73
C PHE A 357 9.11 -6.90 -2.62
N TYR A 358 9.35 -8.21 -2.51
CA TYR A 358 10.14 -8.76 -1.42
C TYR A 358 11.63 -8.38 -1.53
N ARG A 359 12.18 -8.36 -2.74
CA ARG A 359 13.57 -7.90 -2.96
C ARG A 359 13.76 -6.43 -2.57
N TYR A 360 12.80 -5.58 -2.93
CA TYR A 360 12.83 -4.16 -2.59
C TYR A 360 12.66 -3.94 -1.09
N HIS A 361 11.70 -4.61 -0.46
CA HIS A 361 11.48 -4.51 0.98
C HIS A 361 12.61 -5.12 1.80
N ARG A 362 13.32 -6.14 1.29
CA ARG A 362 14.55 -6.61 1.93
C ARG A 362 15.66 -5.57 1.87
N PHE A 363 15.75 -4.80 0.78
CA PHE A 363 16.67 -3.66 0.72
C PHE A 363 16.31 -2.58 1.75
N ILE A 364 15.03 -2.22 1.88
CA ILE A 364 14.57 -1.27 2.89
C ILE A 364 14.81 -1.81 4.32
N ASP A 365 14.50 -3.09 4.57
CA ASP A 365 14.78 -3.77 5.84
C ASP A 365 16.26 -3.74 6.20
N ASN A 366 17.16 -3.95 5.24
CA ASN A 366 18.60 -3.89 5.49
C ASN A 366 19.04 -2.52 6.05
N ILE A 367 18.44 -1.41 5.62
CA ILE A 367 18.73 -0.08 6.18
C ILE A 367 18.32 -0.02 7.66
N PHE A 368 17.18 -0.60 8.04
CA PHE A 368 16.81 -0.73 9.45
C PHE A 368 17.75 -1.66 10.21
N GLN A 369 18.23 -2.75 9.58
CA GLN A 369 19.18 -3.67 10.20
C GLN A 369 20.53 -2.99 10.46
N GLU A 370 20.99 -2.09 9.58
CA GLU A 370 22.19 -1.28 9.81
C GLU A 370 22.03 -0.43 11.08
N TYR A 371 20.89 0.25 11.25
CA TYR A 371 20.61 0.95 12.50
C TYR A 371 20.53 0.02 13.71
N LYS A 372 19.82 -1.12 13.62
CA LYS A 372 19.74 -2.09 14.71
C LYS A 372 21.13 -2.62 15.12
N ALA A 373 22.06 -2.74 14.19
CA ALA A 373 23.43 -3.17 14.46
C ALA A 373 24.25 -2.14 15.25
N THR A 374 23.85 -0.86 15.27
CA THR A 374 24.46 0.18 16.11
C THR A 374 24.03 0.10 17.58
N LEU A 375 22.92 -0.58 17.87
CA LEU A 375 22.36 -0.66 19.22
C LEU A 375 23.15 -1.67 20.08
N PRO A 376 23.22 -1.47 21.40
CA PRO A 376 23.81 -2.46 22.29
C PRO A 376 23.02 -3.77 22.25
N VAL A 377 23.74 -4.88 22.33
CA VAL A 377 23.13 -6.21 22.46
C VAL A 377 22.46 -6.31 23.83
N TYR A 378 21.27 -6.92 23.87
CA TYR A 378 20.58 -7.17 25.14
C TYR A 378 21.44 -7.94 26.14
N ASP A 379 21.53 -7.43 27.36
CA ASP A 379 22.14 -8.11 28.49
C ASP A 379 21.19 -9.17 29.06
N LYS A 380 21.74 -10.08 29.86
CA LYS A 380 20.94 -11.10 30.57
C LYS A 380 19.78 -10.47 31.37
N LYS A 381 19.99 -9.30 31.99
CA LYS A 381 18.97 -8.59 32.77
C LYS A 381 17.76 -8.14 31.94
N ASP A 382 17.96 -7.89 30.64
CA ASP A 382 16.92 -7.37 29.74
C ASP A 382 16.01 -8.49 29.24
N VAL A 383 16.52 -9.72 29.14
CA VAL A 383 15.79 -10.91 28.66
C VAL A 383 15.39 -11.88 29.76
N SER A 384 16.03 -11.81 30.95
CA SER A 384 15.70 -12.70 32.06
C SER A 384 14.43 -12.25 32.73
N ILE A 385 13.41 -13.10 32.70
CA ILE A 385 12.19 -12.85 33.46
C ILE A 385 12.41 -13.37 34.90
N GLN A 386 12.40 -12.48 35.89
CA GLN A 386 12.35 -12.86 37.31
C GLN A 386 10.92 -13.33 37.65
N ILE A 387 10.58 -14.54 37.24
CA ILE A 387 9.34 -15.21 37.63
C ILE A 387 9.66 -16.58 38.22
N ASN A 388 8.84 -17.00 39.19
CA ASN A 388 8.90 -18.32 39.84
C ASN A 388 8.54 -19.49 38.91
N TYR A 389 8.44 -19.27 37.59
CA TYR A 389 8.03 -20.25 36.60
C TYR A 389 9.21 -20.60 35.70
N LYS A 390 9.49 -21.89 35.59
CA LYS A 390 10.49 -22.44 34.68
C LYS A 390 9.77 -23.11 33.52
N PHE A 391 10.02 -22.66 32.30
CA PHE A 391 9.60 -23.40 31.11
C PHE A 391 10.30 -24.77 31.11
N THR A 392 9.54 -25.85 31.19
CA THR A 392 10.07 -27.22 31.34
C THR A 392 10.06 -27.99 30.03
N TYR A 393 9.03 -27.85 29.21
CA TYR A 393 8.98 -28.37 27.84
C TYR A 393 7.98 -27.58 26.98
N ILE A 394 8.16 -27.68 25.67
CA ILE A 394 7.20 -27.27 24.63
C ILE A 394 7.02 -28.51 23.77
N GLU A 395 5.78 -28.93 23.58
CA GLU A 395 5.42 -29.99 22.63
C GLU A 395 4.78 -29.28 21.43
N LEU A 396 5.43 -29.41 20.26
CA LEU A 396 5.06 -28.74 19.01
C LEU A 396 4.15 -29.63 18.17
#